data_AF-A0AAU3KJC0-F1
#
_entry.id   AF-A0AAU3KJC0-F1
#
_cell.length_a   1.000
_cell.length_b   1.000
_cell.length_c   1.000
_cell.angle_alpha   90.00
_cell.angle_beta   90.00
_cell.angle_gamma   90.00
#
_symmetry.space_group_name_H-M   'P 1'
#
loop_
_entity.id
_entity.type
_entity.pdbx_description
1 polymer ?
#
loop_
_entity_poly.entity_id
_entity_poly.type
_entity_poly.pdbx_seq_one_letter_code
_entity_poly.pdbx_strand_id
1 'polypeptide(L)'
;MIGNLIYAHLSGIEERIRGMPEEKNIPTDCFNELLDQYLDSGWQRTYEYNGPDAWIDYGRVHLKSDKRLLRFRWSNDDQGSVAGPRGNISDIVRYVRDNCGERPSCPPM
;
A
#
# COMPACT_ATOMS: atom_id res chain seq x y z
N MET A 1 -1.88 28.17 -12.06
CA MET A 1 -2.48 27.92 -10.73
C MET A 1 -3.23 26.59 -10.76
N ILE A 2 -2.57 25.47 -10.49
CA ILE A 2 -3.18 24.12 -10.47
C ILE A 2 -2.90 23.40 -9.12
N GLY A 3 -2.16 24.06 -8.21
CA GLY A 3 -1.65 23.45 -6.97
C GLY A 3 -2.65 23.30 -5.82
N ASN A 4 -3.77 24.04 -5.83
CA ASN A 4 -4.69 24.06 -4.67
C ASN A 4 -5.76 22.95 -4.68
N LEU A 5 -6.08 22.36 -5.84
CA LEU A 5 -7.10 21.31 -5.92
C LEU A 5 -6.58 19.93 -5.49
N ILE A 6 -5.32 19.64 -5.79
CA ILE A 6 -4.69 18.34 -5.47
C ILE A 6 -4.44 18.25 -3.96
N TYR A 7 -3.99 19.34 -3.33
CA TYR A 7 -3.65 19.35 -1.91
C TYR A 7 -4.88 19.09 -1.01
N ALA A 8 -6.03 19.72 -1.30
CA ALA A 8 -7.27 19.51 -0.56
C ALA A 8 -7.86 18.09 -0.75
N HIS A 9 -7.66 17.47 -1.92
CA HIS A 9 -8.09 16.09 -2.16
C HIS A 9 -7.22 15.09 -1.39
N LEU A 10 -5.90 15.34 -1.34
CA LEU A 10 -4.95 14.52 -0.60
C LEU A 10 -5.14 14.63 0.92
N SER A 11 -5.38 15.81 1.47
CA SER A 11 -5.64 15.97 2.91
C SER A 11 -6.94 15.26 3.33
N GLY A 12 -8.01 15.32 2.52
CA GLY A 12 -9.23 14.54 2.79
C GLY A 12 -9.07 13.03 2.64
N ILE A 13 -8.14 12.56 1.79
CA ILE A 13 -7.75 11.14 1.65
C ILE A 13 -6.98 10.67 2.88
N GLU A 14 -6.00 11.44 3.33
CA GLU A 14 -5.22 11.13 4.54
C GLU A 14 -6.09 11.10 5.81
N GLU A 15 -7.03 12.05 5.95
CA GLU A 15 -7.99 12.05 7.06
C GLU A 15 -8.91 10.83 7.05
N ARG A 16 -9.32 10.34 5.88
CA ARG A 16 -10.17 9.14 5.76
C ARG A 16 -9.44 7.86 6.10
N ILE A 17 -8.15 7.77 5.82
CA ILE A 17 -7.32 6.60 6.18
C ILE A 17 -6.98 6.63 7.67
N ARG A 18 -6.96 7.81 8.31
CA ARG A 18 -6.66 7.95 9.73
C ARG A 18 -7.71 7.21 10.57
N GLY A 19 -7.28 6.16 11.28
CA GLY A 19 -8.14 5.32 12.12
C GLY A 19 -8.74 4.09 11.41
N MET A 20 -8.40 3.87 10.14
CA MET A 20 -8.69 2.61 9.47
C MET A 20 -7.80 1.48 9.99
N PRO A 21 -8.27 0.21 9.95
CA PRO A 21 -7.41 -0.92 10.25
C PRO A 21 -6.21 -0.95 9.31
N GLU A 22 -5.09 -1.42 9.84
CA GLU A 22 -3.82 -1.52 9.14
C GLU A 22 -3.25 -2.91 9.38
N GLU A 23 -2.90 -3.60 8.30
CA GLU A 23 -2.08 -4.81 8.34
C GLU A 23 -0.61 -4.41 8.24
N LYS A 24 0.24 -4.97 9.10
CA LYS A 24 1.66 -4.64 9.24
C LYS A 24 2.53 -5.88 9.08
N ASN A 25 3.84 -5.68 8.95
CA ASN A 25 4.84 -6.75 8.83
C ASN A 25 4.61 -7.64 7.60
N ILE A 26 4.16 -7.04 6.50
CA ILE A 26 4.01 -7.75 5.23
C ILE A 26 5.41 -7.84 4.59
N PRO A 27 5.92 -9.05 4.29
CA PRO A 27 7.21 -9.23 3.62
C PRO A 27 7.31 -8.38 2.35
N THR A 28 8.48 -7.76 2.12
CA THR A 28 8.69 -6.85 0.97
C THR A 28 8.30 -7.48 -0.36
N ASP A 29 8.67 -8.74 -0.60
CA ASP A 29 8.32 -9.45 -1.84
C ASP A 29 6.80 -9.60 -1.98
N CYS A 30 6.12 -10.03 -0.91
CA CYS A 30 4.67 -10.14 -0.85
C CYS A 30 3.98 -8.78 -1.00
N PHE A 31 4.54 -7.73 -0.40
CA PHE A 31 4.02 -6.37 -0.52
C PHE A 31 4.07 -5.88 -1.97
N ASN A 32 5.18 -6.15 -2.68
CA ASN A 32 5.33 -5.80 -4.09
C ASN A 32 4.35 -6.59 -4.96
N GLU A 33 4.24 -7.91 -4.76
CA GLU A 33 3.27 -8.75 -5.46
C GLU A 33 1.82 -8.28 -5.22
N LEU A 34 1.49 -7.93 -3.99
CA LEU A 34 0.17 -7.40 -3.63
C LEU A 34 -0.08 -6.06 -4.33
N LEU A 35 0.90 -5.14 -4.31
CA LEU A 35 0.79 -3.85 -4.97
C LEU A 35 0.52 -4.03 -6.47
N ASP A 36 1.29 -4.89 -7.14
CA ASP A 36 1.14 -5.17 -8.57
C ASP A 36 -0.21 -5.79 -8.89
N GLN A 37 -0.69 -6.77 -8.10
CA GLN A 37 -2.02 -7.35 -8.28
C GLN A 37 -3.15 -6.33 -8.19
N TYR A 38 -3.06 -5.40 -7.24
CA TYR A 38 -4.07 -4.35 -7.11
C TYR A 38 -4.05 -3.41 -8.32
N LEU A 39 -2.87 -3.05 -8.82
CA LEU A 39 -2.72 -2.25 -10.04
C LEU A 39 -3.27 -2.97 -11.27
N ASP A 40 -2.95 -4.25 -11.44
CA ASP A 40 -3.46 -5.11 -12.53
C ASP A 40 -4.98 -5.30 -12.46
N SER A 41 -5.53 -5.31 -11.24
CA SER A 41 -6.98 -5.36 -11.00
C SER A 41 -7.69 -4.03 -11.29
N GLY A 42 -6.97 -3.02 -11.77
CA GLY A 42 -7.51 -1.72 -12.16
C GLY A 42 -7.54 -0.67 -11.06
N TRP A 43 -6.87 -0.89 -9.93
CA TRP A 43 -6.68 0.18 -8.94
C TRP A 43 -5.70 1.23 -9.46
N GLN A 44 -6.01 2.49 -9.21
CA GLN A 44 -5.21 3.61 -9.70
C GLN A 44 -4.37 4.21 -8.58
N ARG A 45 -3.10 4.48 -8.87
CA ARG A 45 -2.25 5.29 -7.99
C ARG A 45 -2.78 6.72 -7.99
N THR A 46 -3.19 7.19 -6.82
CA THR A 46 -3.69 8.56 -6.61
C THR A 46 -2.70 9.45 -5.88
N TYR A 47 -1.73 8.82 -5.21
CA TYR A 47 -0.62 9.47 -4.55
C TYR A 47 0.55 8.51 -4.55
N GLU A 48 1.75 9.02 -4.82
CA GLU A 48 3.00 8.29 -4.65
C GLU A 48 4.02 9.25 -4.03
N TYR A 49 4.66 8.83 -2.95
CA TYR A 49 5.75 9.56 -2.34
C TYR A 49 6.96 9.53 -3.27
N ASN A 50 7.49 10.70 -3.60
CA ASN A 50 8.58 10.90 -4.56
C ASN A 50 9.76 11.67 -3.95
N GLY A 51 9.97 11.54 -2.64
CA GLY A 51 11.12 12.10 -1.95
C GLY A 51 12.45 11.44 -2.38
N PRO A 52 13.59 12.00 -1.95
CA PRO A 52 14.92 11.47 -2.29
C PRO A 52 15.17 10.05 -1.76
N ASP A 53 14.42 9.65 -0.74
CA ASP A 53 14.42 8.36 -0.05
C ASP A 53 13.31 7.41 -0.52
N ALA A 54 12.55 7.80 -1.55
CA ALA A 54 11.41 7.05 -2.07
C ALA A 54 11.84 5.65 -2.52
N TRP A 55 11.20 4.62 -1.94
CA TRP A 55 11.49 3.20 -2.20
C TRP A 55 12.91 2.74 -1.89
N ILE A 56 13.69 3.58 -1.18
CA ILE A 56 15.02 3.23 -0.65
C ILE A 56 14.88 2.94 0.85
N ASP A 57 14.43 3.94 1.60
CA ASP A 57 14.17 3.81 3.05
C ASP A 57 12.68 3.92 3.37
N TYR A 58 11.92 4.62 2.52
CA TYR A 58 10.51 4.87 2.73
C TYR A 58 9.72 4.89 1.42
N GLY A 59 8.65 4.10 1.35
CA GLY A 59 7.68 4.08 0.27
C GLY A 59 6.29 4.41 0.78
N ARG A 60 5.53 5.22 0.04
CA ARG A 60 4.09 5.39 0.29
C ARG A 60 3.36 5.56 -1.03
N VAL A 61 2.34 4.75 -1.24
CA VAL A 61 1.43 4.89 -2.39
C VAL A 61 -0.01 4.72 -1.93
N HIS A 62 -0.90 5.58 -2.44
CA HIS A 62 -2.33 5.45 -2.22
C HIS A 62 -3.00 4.92 -3.48
N LEU A 63 -3.67 3.78 -3.35
CA LEU A 63 -4.45 3.17 -4.40
C LEU A 63 -5.92 3.51 -4.21
N LYS A 64 -6.61 3.85 -5.29
CA LYS A 64 -8.04 4.10 -5.29
C LYS A 64 -8.73 3.23 -6.35
N SER A 65 -9.85 2.66 -5.97
CA SER A 65 -10.79 2.00 -6.88
C SER A 65 -12.19 2.42 -6.47
N ASP A 66 -12.91 3.10 -7.38
CA ASP A 66 -14.21 3.71 -7.12
C ASP A 66 -14.26 4.58 -5.85
N LYS A 67 -14.91 4.07 -4.80
CA LYS A 67 -15.11 4.70 -3.49
C LYS A 67 -14.18 4.12 -2.40
N ARG A 68 -13.33 3.16 -2.76
CA ARG A 68 -12.38 2.49 -1.86
C ARG A 68 -11.00 3.10 -2.03
N LEU A 69 -10.28 3.16 -0.93
CA LEU A 69 -8.96 3.76 -0.84
C LEU A 69 -8.09 2.86 0.03
N LEU A 70 -6.90 2.57 -0.44
CA LEU A 70 -5.88 1.80 0.27
C LEU A 70 -4.60 2.61 0.34
N ARG A 71 -3.95 2.59 1.49
CA ARG A 71 -2.62 3.15 1.67
C ARG A 71 -1.64 2.01 1.85
N PHE A 72 -0.75 1.89 0.89
CA PHE A 72 0.42 1.04 0.96
C PHE A 72 1.57 1.90 1.48
N ARG A 73 2.20 1.45 2.54
CA ARG A 73 3.41 2.04 3.10
C ARG A 73 4.46 0.95 3.15
N TRP A 74 5.69 1.32 2.84
CA TRP A 74 6.83 0.46 2.98
C TRP A 74 7.94 1.23 3.70
N SER A 75 8.67 0.57 4.58
CA SER A 75 9.93 1.09 5.11
C SER A 75 10.93 -0.04 5.23
N ASN A 76 12.22 0.29 5.21
CA ASN A 76 13.28 -0.68 5.37
C ASN A 76 13.23 -1.37 6.76
N ASP A 77 12.76 -0.65 7.79
CA ASP A 77 12.67 -1.17 9.16
C ASP A 77 11.41 -2.03 9.42
N ASP A 78 10.24 -1.58 8.95
CA ASP A 78 8.93 -2.21 9.26
C ASP A 78 8.36 -3.05 8.10
N GLN A 79 9.10 -3.17 6.99
CA GLN A 79 8.66 -3.80 5.75
C GLN A 79 7.37 -3.14 5.20
N GLY A 80 6.44 -3.93 4.66
CA GLY A 80 5.17 -3.46 4.11
C GLY A 80 4.07 -3.33 5.16
N SER A 81 3.26 -2.28 5.04
CA SER A 81 1.99 -2.14 5.74
C SER A 81 0.90 -1.60 4.82
N VAL A 82 -0.32 -2.08 4.98
CA VAL A 82 -1.48 -1.65 4.19
C VAL A 82 -2.61 -1.22 5.12
N ALA A 83 -3.11 0.00 4.94
CA ALA A 83 -4.23 0.54 5.68
C ALA A 83 -5.44 0.79 4.77
N GLY A 84 -6.65 0.50 5.26
CA GLY A 84 -7.85 0.61 4.44
C GLY A 84 -9.13 0.12 5.10
N PRO A 85 -10.26 0.09 4.36
CA PRO A 85 -11.52 -0.44 4.86
C PRO A 85 -11.40 -1.88 5.37
N ARG A 86 -12.15 -2.22 6.43
CA ARG A 86 -12.11 -3.57 7.07
C ARG A 86 -12.22 -4.72 6.06
N GLY A 87 -13.12 -4.64 5.09
CA GLY A 87 -13.28 -5.68 4.07
C GLY A 87 -11.99 -5.93 3.28
N ASN A 88 -11.40 -4.86 2.76
CA ASN A 88 -10.12 -4.97 2.03
C ASN A 88 -8.98 -5.48 2.91
N ILE A 89 -8.89 -5.01 4.16
CA ILE A 89 -7.87 -5.50 5.09
C ILE A 89 -8.06 -6.98 5.41
N SER A 90 -9.29 -7.46 5.61
CA SER A 90 -9.55 -8.89 5.79
C SER A 90 -9.13 -9.72 4.57
N ASP A 91 -9.36 -9.22 3.36
CA ASP A 91 -8.91 -9.88 2.13
C ASP A 91 -7.38 -9.91 2.04
N ILE A 92 -6.71 -8.80 2.38
CA ILE A 92 -5.25 -8.71 2.41
C ILE A 92 -4.66 -9.64 3.47
N VAL A 93 -5.20 -9.65 4.68
CA VAL A 93 -4.77 -10.56 5.77
C VAL A 93 -4.87 -12.01 5.31
N ARG A 94 -5.98 -12.37 4.66
CA ARG A 94 -6.16 -13.72 4.11
C ARG A 94 -5.13 -14.01 3.04
N TYR A 95 -4.92 -13.08 2.10
CA TYR A 95 -3.91 -13.22 1.05
C TYR A 95 -2.50 -13.42 1.63
N VAL A 96 -2.09 -12.56 2.57
CA VAL A 96 -0.78 -12.61 3.23
C VAL A 96 -0.60 -13.92 3.98
N ARG A 97 -1.61 -14.38 4.73
CA ARG A 97 -1.54 -15.67 5.42
C ARG A 97 -1.42 -16.85 4.44
N ASP A 98 -2.20 -16.81 3.36
CA ASP A 98 -2.33 -17.95 2.44
C ASP A 98 -1.17 -18.00 1.41
N ASN A 99 -0.52 -16.87 1.10
CA ASN A 99 0.50 -16.76 0.04
C ASN A 99 1.88 -16.28 0.53
N CYS A 100 1.95 -15.62 1.69
CA CYS A 100 3.14 -14.91 2.15
C CYS A 100 3.73 -15.45 3.45
N GLY A 101 3.34 -16.66 3.88
CA GLY A 101 4.10 -17.41 4.87
C GLY A 101 5.52 -17.69 4.35
N GLU A 102 6.52 -17.63 5.24
CA GLU A 102 7.97 -17.83 4.99
C GLU A 102 8.26 -18.67 3.74
N ARG A 103 8.29 -18.04 2.56
CA ARG A 103 8.92 -18.62 1.39
C ARG A 103 10.41 -18.48 1.66
N PRO A 104 11.18 -19.59 1.78
CA PRO A 104 12.63 -19.46 1.83
C PRO A 104 13.04 -18.73 0.55
N SER A 105 13.76 -17.63 0.75
CA SER A 105 14.39 -16.82 -0.28
C SER A 105 15.41 -17.66 -1.05
N CYS A 106 14.94 -18.47 -1.98
CA CYS A 106 15.81 -19.08 -2.99
C CYS A 106 15.71 -18.25 -4.26
N PRO A 107 16.82 -17.62 -4.72
CA PRO A 107 16.87 -17.08 -6.06
C PRO A 107 16.86 -18.25 -7.07
N PRO A 108 16.23 -18.11 -8.25
CA PRO A 108 16.40 -19.07 -9.33
C PRO A 108 17.87 -19.06 -9.78
N MET A 109 18.48 -20.25 -9.84
CA MET A 109 19.79 -20.49 -10.46
C MET A 109 19.66 -20.58 -11.97
#